data_AF-A0A1C2D6E1-F1
#
_entry.id   AF-A0A1C2D6E1-F1
#
_cell.length_a   1.000
_cell.length_b   1.000
_cell.length_c   1.000
_cell.angle_alpha   90.00
_cell.angle_beta   90.00
_cell.angle_gamma   90.00
#
_symmetry.space_group_name_H-M   'P 1'
#
loop_
_entity.id
_entity.type
_entity.pdbx_description
1 polymer ?
#
loop_
_entity_poly.entity_id
_entity_poly.type
_entity_poly.pdbx_seq_one_letter_code
_entity_poly.pdbx_strand_id
1 'polypeptide(L)'
;MIFMLKRTLLPLTSMVLVLGLTGLASQVETVDASTYGNGVQVTIPKKMQGTWYSYDRNAHNGTKITFTEHTVNGKPIFTQEASTISDYFNGRIANQKNFDKVTQNWMSGKTTKMKNDTFYEIDPWITFENWSLYRVVPQTINGKKHNVLVYSSRYDGGNYFRSKKLAKKMKDYKFKKVNYTL
;
A
#
# COMPACT_ATOMS: atom_id res chain seq x y z
N MET A 1 -24.06 -65.79 -37.86
CA MET A 1 -24.44 -65.42 -39.25
C MET A 1 -25.81 -64.74 -39.19
N ILE A 2 -26.06 -63.76 -40.06
CA ILE A 2 -27.21 -62.81 -40.11
C ILE A 2 -26.90 -61.52 -39.32
N PHE A 3 -26.20 -60.57 -39.94
CA PHE A 3 -26.69 -59.46 -40.80
C PHE A 3 -27.44 -58.35 -40.05
N MET A 4 -26.82 -57.16 -40.11
CA MET A 4 -27.34 -55.85 -39.75
C MET A 4 -28.70 -55.55 -40.38
N LEU A 5 -29.52 -54.76 -39.67
CA LEU A 5 -30.39 -53.79 -40.33
C LEU A 5 -30.24 -52.43 -39.64
N LYS A 6 -29.55 -51.51 -40.31
CA LYS A 6 -29.60 -50.07 -40.02
C LYS A 6 -30.97 -49.54 -40.46
N ARG A 7 -31.62 -48.76 -39.60
CA ARG A 7 -32.61 -47.76 -40.02
C ARG A 7 -32.34 -46.43 -39.31
N THR A 8 -31.87 -45.50 -40.12
CA THR A 8 -31.73 -44.07 -39.87
C THR A 8 -33.11 -43.42 -39.88
N LEU A 9 -33.45 -42.64 -38.85
CA LEU A 9 -34.45 -41.56 -38.92
C LEU A 9 -33.97 -40.41 -38.01
N LEU A 10 -33.90 -39.22 -38.63
CA LEU A 10 -33.41 -37.93 -38.14
C LEU A 10 -34.48 -37.20 -37.28
N PRO A 11 -34.14 -36.07 -36.63
CA PRO A 11 -34.59 -35.71 -35.29
C PRO A 11 -35.93 -34.98 -35.29
N LEU A 12 -36.74 -35.22 -34.24
CA LEU A 12 -37.86 -34.33 -33.91
C LEU A 12 -37.42 -33.38 -32.80
N THR A 13 -37.25 -32.12 -33.19
CA THR A 13 -37.04 -30.96 -32.32
C THR A 13 -38.22 -30.80 -31.36
N SER A 14 -38.02 -31.12 -30.08
CA SER A 14 -38.85 -30.59 -29.01
C SER A 14 -38.02 -29.63 -28.16
N MET A 15 -38.29 -28.35 -28.42
CA MET A 15 -37.89 -27.21 -27.62
C MET A 15 -38.54 -27.35 -26.24
N VAL A 16 -37.77 -27.75 -25.23
CA VAL A 16 -38.17 -27.64 -23.83
C VAL A 16 -37.34 -26.54 -23.21
N LEU A 17 -38.00 -25.41 -22.98
CA LEU A 17 -37.52 -24.27 -22.23
C LEU A 17 -37.42 -24.70 -20.76
N VAL A 18 -36.23 -25.13 -20.31
CA VAL A 18 -35.97 -25.28 -18.87
C VAL A 18 -35.27 -24.00 -18.41
N LEU A 19 -36.05 -23.15 -17.74
CA LEU A 19 -35.56 -22.07 -16.90
C LEU A 19 -34.81 -22.66 -15.71
N GLY A 20 -33.53 -22.98 -15.92
CA GLY A 20 -32.59 -23.37 -14.89
C GLY A 20 -31.83 -22.15 -14.37
N LEU A 21 -32.44 -21.41 -13.44
CA LEU A 21 -31.73 -20.50 -12.55
C LEU A 21 -30.83 -21.34 -11.63
N THR A 22 -29.64 -21.72 -12.09
CA THR A 22 -28.59 -22.24 -11.20
C THR A 22 -27.64 -21.11 -10.88
N GLY A 23 -27.78 -20.64 -9.64
CA GLY A 23 -27.09 -19.49 -9.10
C GLY A 23 -25.58 -19.51 -9.35
N LEU A 24 -25.08 -18.37 -9.79
CA LEU A 24 -23.73 -17.95 -9.48
C LEU A 24 -23.62 -17.93 -7.95
N ALA A 25 -23.12 -19.01 -7.37
CA ALA A 25 -22.57 -18.95 -6.02
C ALA A 25 -21.31 -18.10 -6.11
N SER A 26 -21.50 -16.78 -6.13
CA SER A 26 -20.48 -15.85 -5.70
C SER A 26 -20.14 -16.26 -4.28
N GLN A 27 -19.04 -16.98 -4.09
CA GLN A 27 -18.37 -16.96 -2.79
C GLN A 27 -18.00 -15.50 -2.56
N VAL A 28 -18.90 -14.78 -1.89
CA VAL A 28 -18.54 -13.56 -1.19
C VAL A 28 -17.62 -14.08 -0.09
N GLU A 29 -16.31 -13.97 -0.31
CA GLU A 29 -15.38 -14.04 0.80
C GLU A 29 -15.90 -13.06 1.85
N THR A 30 -16.35 -13.59 2.98
CA THR A 30 -16.68 -12.79 4.14
C THR A 30 -15.38 -12.12 4.56
N VAL A 31 -15.17 -10.90 4.10
CA VAL A 31 -14.13 -10.02 4.65
C VAL A 31 -14.47 -9.88 6.12
N ASP A 32 -13.64 -10.48 6.98
CA ASP A 32 -13.74 -10.27 8.42
C ASP A 32 -13.85 -8.76 8.65
N ALA A 33 -14.97 -8.32 9.21
CA ALA A 33 -15.18 -6.93 9.56
C ALA A 33 -14.01 -6.51 10.44
N SER A 34 -13.22 -5.54 9.97
CA SER A 34 -12.02 -5.16 10.67
C SER A 34 -12.37 -4.64 12.06
N THR A 35 -11.86 -5.28 13.11
CA THR A 35 -12.25 -4.95 14.49
C THR A 35 -11.82 -3.53 14.88
N TYR A 36 -10.77 -3.00 14.24
CA TYR A 36 -10.17 -1.70 14.59
C TYR A 36 -9.97 -0.80 13.36
N GLY A 37 -10.75 -0.99 12.30
CA GLY A 37 -10.67 -0.19 11.07
C GLY A 37 -9.52 -0.56 10.13
N ASN A 38 -8.89 -1.72 10.34
CA ASN A 38 -7.80 -2.25 9.52
C ASN A 38 -8.27 -3.16 8.39
N GLY A 39 -8.09 -2.72 7.15
CA GLY A 39 -8.21 -3.61 6.00
C GLY A 39 -6.97 -4.49 5.82
N VAL A 40 -6.67 -4.78 4.56
CA VAL A 40 -5.55 -5.65 4.17
C VAL A 40 -4.19 -5.10 4.61
N GLN A 41 -3.27 -6.01 4.90
CA GLN A 41 -1.88 -5.67 5.16
C GLN A 41 -1.23 -5.14 3.87
N VAL A 42 -0.60 -3.97 3.96
CA VAL A 42 0.01 -3.32 2.80
C VAL A 42 1.32 -4.01 2.44
N THR A 43 1.54 -4.23 1.14
CA THR A 43 2.80 -4.79 0.61
C THR A 43 3.68 -3.66 0.06
N ILE A 44 4.85 -3.46 0.66
CA ILE A 44 5.83 -2.48 0.19
C ILE A 44 6.63 -3.05 -0.98
N PRO A 45 6.83 -2.30 -2.09
CA PRO A 45 7.61 -2.79 -3.22
C PRO A 45 9.04 -3.17 -2.84
N LYS A 46 9.56 -4.26 -3.41
CA LYS A 46 10.93 -4.78 -3.15
C LYS A 46 12.01 -3.69 -3.28
N LYS A 47 11.89 -2.76 -4.23
CA LYS A 47 12.85 -1.65 -4.41
C LYS A 47 12.94 -0.69 -3.21
N MET A 48 11.86 -0.56 -2.44
CA MET A 48 11.73 0.30 -1.27
C MET A 48 12.09 -0.43 0.03
N GLN A 49 11.99 -1.77 0.06
CA GLN A 49 12.35 -2.59 1.22
C GLN A 49 13.83 -2.46 1.60
N GLY A 50 14.14 -2.58 2.89
CA GLY A 50 15.45 -2.45 3.52
C GLY A 50 15.66 -1.09 4.20
N THR A 51 16.87 -0.87 4.70
CA THR A 51 17.22 0.33 5.48
C THR A 51 17.71 1.47 4.59
N TRP A 52 17.31 2.67 4.98
CA TRP A 52 17.63 3.93 4.34
C TRP A 52 18.05 4.96 5.39
N TYR A 53 18.95 5.85 5.01
CA TYR A 53 19.52 6.87 5.89
C TYR A 53 19.36 8.26 5.28
N SER A 54 19.00 9.24 6.09
CA SER A 54 18.94 10.65 5.70
C SER A 54 19.68 11.52 6.72
N TYR A 55 20.23 12.62 6.23
CA TYR A 55 20.75 13.71 7.05
C TYR A 55 20.16 15.06 6.61
N ASP A 56 19.16 15.03 5.71
CA ASP A 56 18.45 16.22 5.28
C ASP A 56 17.65 16.80 6.45
N ARG A 57 17.64 18.13 6.58
CA ARG A 57 16.85 18.85 7.59
C ARG A 57 15.35 18.61 7.43
N ASN A 58 14.91 18.38 6.20
CA ASN A 58 13.49 18.23 5.83
C ASN A 58 13.08 16.75 5.68
N ALA A 59 13.87 15.82 6.23
CA ALA A 59 13.52 14.41 6.31
C ALA A 59 12.93 14.13 7.70
N HIS A 60 11.64 14.43 7.85
CA HIS A 60 10.96 14.46 9.16
C HIS A 60 10.83 13.11 9.85
N ASN A 61 10.95 12.01 9.10
CA ASN A 61 10.89 10.65 9.65
C ASN A 61 12.24 10.14 10.17
N GLY A 62 13.10 11.07 10.61
CA GLY A 62 14.38 10.80 11.26
C GLY A 62 15.50 10.42 10.30
N THR A 63 16.66 10.10 10.89
CA THR A 63 17.90 9.81 10.14
C THR A 63 17.99 8.39 9.58
N LYS A 64 17.05 7.51 9.96
CA LYS A 64 16.99 6.11 9.54
C LYS A 64 15.54 5.67 9.40
N ILE A 65 15.23 4.98 8.30
CA ILE A 65 13.96 4.32 8.10
C ILE A 65 14.18 2.94 7.47
N THR A 66 13.46 1.94 7.93
CA THR A 66 13.57 0.56 7.44
C THR A 66 12.19 0.08 6.99
N PHE A 67 12.08 -0.33 5.73
CA PHE A 67 10.87 -0.97 5.23
C PHE A 67 11.08 -2.48 5.14
N THR A 68 10.12 -3.29 5.54
CA THR A 68 10.05 -4.70 5.16
C THR A 68 8.88 -4.88 4.20
N GLU A 69 8.53 -6.11 3.86
CA GLU A 69 7.38 -6.37 3.01
C GLU A 69 6.08 -5.77 3.56
N HIS A 70 5.90 -5.77 4.88
CA HIS A 70 4.66 -5.33 5.50
C HIS A 70 4.83 -4.38 6.68
N THR A 71 6.04 -3.88 6.92
CA THR A 71 6.33 -3.01 8.06
C THR A 71 7.18 -1.80 7.69
N VAL A 72 7.04 -0.73 8.49
CA VAL A 72 7.98 0.39 8.54
C VAL A 72 8.52 0.52 9.96
N ASN A 73 9.84 0.51 10.11
CA ASN A 73 10.52 0.51 11.41
C ASN A 73 9.98 -0.58 12.38
N GLY A 74 9.60 -1.74 11.85
CA GLY A 74 9.02 -2.85 12.62
C GLY A 74 7.52 -2.73 12.93
N LYS A 75 6.89 -1.60 12.59
CA LYS A 75 5.45 -1.38 12.77
C LYS A 75 4.66 -1.90 11.55
N PRO A 76 3.64 -2.76 11.73
CA PRO A 76 2.84 -3.27 10.62
C PRO A 76 2.04 -2.16 9.93
N ILE A 77 1.86 -2.29 8.62
CA ILE A 77 1.15 -1.33 7.78
C ILE A 77 -0.13 -1.96 7.26
N PHE A 78 -1.26 -1.30 7.49
CA PHE A 78 -2.58 -1.73 7.01
C PHE A 78 -3.23 -0.62 6.20
N THR A 79 -4.13 -1.00 5.29
CA THR A 79 -5.09 -0.02 4.76
C THR A 79 -6.04 0.40 5.90
N GLN A 80 -6.37 1.68 5.98
CA GLN A 80 -7.26 2.20 7.01
C GLN A 80 -8.62 2.57 6.43
N GLU A 81 -9.68 2.15 7.11
CA GLU A 81 -11.04 2.58 6.79
C GLU A 81 -11.19 4.10 7.00
N ALA A 82 -11.84 4.77 6.06
CA ALA A 82 -11.90 6.24 6.05
C ALA A 82 -12.56 6.83 7.31
N SER A 83 -13.50 6.11 7.92
CA SER A 83 -14.19 6.57 9.13
C SER A 83 -13.34 6.45 10.40
N THR A 84 -12.31 5.59 10.44
CA THR A 84 -11.56 5.29 11.68
C THR A 84 -11.02 6.53 12.38
N ILE A 85 -10.43 7.46 11.62
CA ILE A 85 -9.90 8.73 12.16
C ILE A 85 -11.02 9.60 12.71
N SER A 86 -12.11 9.75 11.95
CA SER A 86 -13.27 10.56 12.38
C SER A 86 -13.91 9.97 13.63
N ASP A 87 -14.13 8.66 13.67
CA ASP A 87 -14.74 7.99 14.81
C ASP A 87 -13.85 8.07 16.04
N TYR A 88 -12.52 7.97 15.88
CA TYR A 88 -11.57 8.17 16.97
C TYR A 88 -11.68 9.58 17.58
N PHE A 89 -11.59 10.62 16.75
CA PHE A 89 -11.60 12.00 17.26
C PHE A 89 -12.99 12.47 17.74
N ASN A 90 -14.07 11.83 17.29
CA ASN A 90 -15.43 12.09 17.77
C ASN A 90 -15.84 11.18 18.94
N GLY A 91 -14.96 10.34 19.47
CA GLY A 91 -15.26 9.45 20.61
C GLY A 91 -16.27 8.34 20.29
N ARG A 92 -16.33 7.90 19.03
CA ARG A 92 -17.26 6.86 18.53
C ARG A 92 -16.64 5.47 18.46
N ILE A 93 -15.35 5.33 18.81
CA ILE A 93 -14.70 4.02 18.87
C ILE A 93 -15.21 3.23 20.07
N ALA A 94 -15.80 2.06 19.79
CA ALA A 94 -16.17 1.12 20.83
C ALA A 94 -14.92 0.59 21.55
N ASN A 95 -14.95 0.57 22.88
CA ASN A 95 -13.83 0.10 23.72
C ASN A 95 -12.48 0.79 23.38
N GLN A 96 -12.49 2.13 23.41
CA GLN A 96 -11.34 3.00 23.12
C GLN A 96 -10.02 2.50 23.74
N LYS A 97 -10.04 2.11 25.03
CA LYS A 97 -8.83 1.62 25.72
C LYS A 97 -8.20 0.41 25.03
N ASN A 98 -9.03 -0.53 24.57
CA ASN A 98 -8.53 -1.71 23.88
C ASN A 98 -8.10 -1.38 22.44
N PHE A 99 -8.84 -0.51 21.76
CA PHE A 99 -8.43 0.04 20.47
C PHE A 99 -7.02 0.64 20.57
N ASP A 100 -6.80 1.59 21.47
CA ASP A 100 -5.50 2.27 21.66
C ASP A 100 -4.38 1.26 21.92
N LYS A 101 -4.64 0.29 22.80
CA LYS A 101 -3.67 -0.75 23.15
C LYS A 101 -3.25 -1.58 21.94
N VAL A 102 -4.20 -1.94 21.07
CA VAL A 102 -3.92 -2.79 19.89
C VAL A 102 -3.26 -1.96 18.78
N THR A 103 -3.76 -0.76 18.51
CA THR A 103 -3.40 0.02 17.33
C THR A 103 -2.23 0.98 17.54
N GLN A 104 -1.73 1.18 18.77
CA GLN A 104 -0.62 2.10 19.09
C GLN A 104 0.65 1.91 18.23
N ASN A 105 0.85 0.72 17.66
CA ASN A 105 2.00 0.40 16.82
C ASN A 105 1.66 0.14 15.37
N TRP A 106 0.45 0.44 14.93
CA TRP A 106 0.04 0.29 13.55
C TRP A 106 0.36 1.54 12.73
N MET A 107 0.49 1.35 11.43
CA MET A 107 0.66 2.41 10.46
C MET A 107 -0.45 2.27 9.41
N SER A 108 -0.97 3.38 8.94
CA SER A 108 -1.83 3.40 7.76
C SER A 108 -0.94 3.43 6.51
N GLY A 109 -1.38 2.76 5.45
CA GLY A 109 -0.67 2.74 4.18
C GLY A 109 -1.61 2.80 2.99
N LYS A 110 -1.32 3.68 2.05
CA LYS A 110 -2.02 3.78 0.76
C LYS A 110 -1.09 4.29 -0.32
N THR A 111 -1.52 4.19 -1.58
CA THR A 111 -0.86 4.91 -2.67
C THR A 111 -1.55 6.26 -2.88
N THR A 112 -0.76 7.27 -3.22
CA THR A 112 -1.25 8.62 -3.50
C THR A 112 -0.50 9.22 -4.68
N LYS A 113 -1.12 10.16 -5.38
CA LYS A 113 -0.48 10.90 -6.47
C LYS A 113 -0.14 12.30 -6.00
N MET A 114 1.08 12.72 -6.31
CA MET A 114 1.53 14.11 -6.17
C MET A 114 2.14 14.52 -7.51
N LYS A 115 1.53 15.50 -8.18
CA LYS A 115 1.80 15.79 -9.59
C LYS A 115 1.65 14.51 -10.43
N ASN A 116 2.65 14.19 -11.23
CA ASN A 116 2.67 13.00 -12.09
C ASN A 116 3.37 11.78 -11.45
N ASP A 117 3.74 11.87 -10.18
CA ASP A 117 4.46 10.82 -9.46
C ASP A 117 3.52 10.07 -8.49
N THR A 118 3.65 8.74 -8.44
CA THR A 118 2.97 7.90 -7.44
C THR A 118 3.87 7.68 -6.23
N PHE A 119 3.32 7.91 -5.04
CA PHE A 119 3.96 7.75 -3.75
C PHE A 119 3.22 6.71 -2.90
N TYR A 120 3.95 6.10 -1.97
CA TYR A 120 3.43 5.33 -0.85
C TYR A 120 3.31 6.28 0.33
N GLU A 121 2.07 6.60 0.70
CA GLU A 121 1.75 7.40 1.89
C GLU A 121 1.65 6.44 3.07
N ILE A 122 2.53 6.62 4.05
CA ILE A 122 2.62 5.74 5.23
C ILE A 122 2.68 6.60 6.48
N ASP A 123 1.60 6.63 7.23
CA ASP A 123 1.40 7.52 8.36
C ASP A 123 1.09 6.73 9.65
N PRO A 124 1.26 7.32 10.84
CA PRO A 124 0.75 6.72 12.08
C PRO A 124 -0.72 6.34 11.97
N TRP A 125 -1.14 5.26 12.64
CA TRP A 125 -2.53 4.80 12.59
C TRP A 125 -3.54 5.91 12.92
N ILE A 126 -3.31 6.61 14.03
CA ILE A 126 -4.12 7.77 14.42
C ILE A 126 -3.27 9.02 14.30
N THR A 127 -3.55 9.82 13.27
CA THR A 127 -2.95 11.13 13.06
C THR A 127 -3.90 12.00 12.23
N PHE A 128 -3.79 13.31 12.37
CA PHE A 128 -4.27 14.22 11.32
C PHE A 128 -3.29 14.18 10.14
N GLU A 129 -3.68 14.75 9.00
CA GLU A 129 -2.92 14.74 7.75
C GLU A 129 -1.40 14.95 7.97
N ASN A 130 -0.63 13.88 7.78
CA ASN A 130 0.82 13.87 8.00
C ASN A 130 1.60 13.74 6.68
N TRP A 131 0.94 13.23 5.63
CA TRP A 131 1.45 13.13 4.27
C TRP A 131 2.88 12.59 4.19
N SER A 132 3.20 11.51 4.90
CA SER A 132 4.53 10.90 4.78
C SER A 132 4.65 10.11 3.49
N LEU A 133 5.04 10.81 2.42
CA LEU A 133 5.06 10.29 1.06
C LEU A 133 6.43 9.74 0.69
N TYR A 134 6.48 8.48 0.26
CA TYR A 134 7.71 7.81 -0.12
C TYR A 134 7.68 7.27 -1.54
N ARG A 135 8.80 7.41 -2.25
CA ARG A 135 9.03 6.69 -3.51
C ARG A 135 10.50 6.45 -3.76
N VAL A 136 10.81 5.40 -4.51
CA VAL A 136 12.19 5.13 -4.95
C VAL A 136 12.39 5.64 -6.36
N VAL A 137 13.42 6.48 -6.53
CA VAL A 137 13.83 7.05 -7.82
C VAL A 137 15.29 6.69 -8.09
N PRO A 138 15.62 6.14 -9.27
CA PRO A 138 17.00 5.94 -9.68
C PRO A 138 17.66 7.29 -10.01
N GLN A 139 18.86 7.51 -9.51
CA GLN A 139 19.67 8.72 -9.73
C GLN A 139 21.11 8.34 -10.07
N THR A 140 21.79 9.16 -10.86
CA THR A 140 23.23 9.04 -11.09
C THR A 140 23.98 9.98 -10.17
N ILE A 141 24.85 9.45 -9.30
CA ILE A 141 25.65 10.21 -8.34
C ILE A 141 27.11 9.81 -8.54
N ASN A 142 27.97 10.79 -8.86
CA ASN A 142 29.39 10.54 -9.17
C ASN A 142 29.59 9.44 -10.23
N GLY A 143 28.80 9.48 -11.31
CA GLY A 143 28.86 8.51 -12.41
C GLY A 143 28.27 7.12 -12.13
N LYS A 144 27.77 6.84 -10.92
CA LYS A 144 27.18 5.56 -10.54
C LYS A 144 25.67 5.67 -10.35
N LYS A 145 24.92 4.64 -10.74
CA LYS A 145 23.48 4.55 -10.49
C LYS A 145 23.21 4.18 -9.04
N HIS A 146 22.33 4.92 -8.40
CA HIS A 146 21.86 4.70 -7.04
C HIS A 146 20.34 4.78 -6.99
N ASN A 147 19.70 3.89 -6.24
CA ASN A 147 18.32 4.13 -5.83
C ASN A 147 18.32 5.12 -4.67
N VAL A 148 17.48 6.14 -4.78
CA VAL A 148 17.23 7.14 -3.73
C VAL A 148 15.79 7.01 -3.30
N LEU A 149 15.57 6.88 -1.99
CA LEU A 149 14.23 6.97 -1.43
C LEU A 149 13.92 8.44 -1.20
N VAL A 150 13.03 8.98 -2.00
CA VAL A 150 12.51 10.34 -1.89
C VAL A 150 11.42 10.35 -0.83
N TYR A 151 11.51 11.30 0.09
CA TYR A 151 10.48 11.68 1.04
C TYR A 151 9.87 13.02 0.64
N SER A 152 8.55 13.16 0.81
CA SER A 152 7.84 14.43 0.69
C SER A 152 6.74 14.50 1.76
N SER A 153 6.50 15.70 2.28
CA SER A 153 5.35 16.08 3.11
C SER A 153 4.31 16.91 2.35
N ARG A 154 4.40 16.94 1.02
CA ARG A 154 3.77 17.93 0.11
C ARG A 154 4.33 19.36 0.19
N TYR A 155 4.85 19.80 1.33
CA TYR A 155 5.42 21.16 1.49
C TYR A 155 6.93 21.19 1.51
N ASP A 156 7.54 20.10 1.94
CA ASP A 156 8.97 19.88 1.87
C ASP A 156 9.27 18.42 1.53
N GLY A 157 10.56 18.12 1.45
CA GLY A 157 10.98 16.76 1.19
C GLY A 157 12.47 16.58 1.37
N GLY A 158 12.90 15.32 1.30
CA GLY A 158 14.26 14.90 1.59
C GLY A 158 14.66 13.67 0.80
N ASN A 159 15.93 13.32 0.87
CA ASN A 159 16.47 12.12 0.24
C ASN A 159 17.05 11.19 1.30
N TYR A 160 16.68 9.91 1.19
CA TYR A 160 17.33 8.85 1.92
C TYR A 160 18.15 7.97 0.97
N PHE A 161 19.26 7.46 1.49
CA PHE A 161 20.23 6.66 0.76
C PHE A 161 20.50 5.34 1.50
N ARG A 162 20.89 4.30 0.75
CA ARG A 162 21.27 2.99 1.35
C ARG A 162 22.54 3.06 2.21
N SER A 163 23.43 4.00 1.92
CA SER A 163 24.70 4.17 2.65
C SER A 163 24.64 5.40 3.55
N LYS A 164 24.94 5.20 4.84
CA LYS A 164 25.09 6.29 5.82
C LYS A 164 26.15 7.31 5.39
N LYS A 165 27.26 6.84 4.80
CA LYS A 165 28.34 7.72 4.30
C LYS A 165 27.84 8.58 3.13
N LEU A 166 27.10 7.98 2.20
CA LEU A 166 26.52 8.73 1.08
C LEU A 166 25.48 9.74 1.56
N ALA A 167 24.61 9.34 2.49
CA ALA A 167 23.58 10.22 3.05
C ALA A 167 24.20 11.47 3.71
N LYS A 168 25.29 11.33 4.46
CA LYS A 168 26.03 12.47 5.02
C LYS A 168 26.60 13.39 3.93
N LYS A 169 27.18 12.81 2.87
CA LYS A 169 27.77 13.57 1.76
C LYS A 169 26.71 14.34 0.96
N MET A 170 25.52 13.76 0.82
CA MET A 170 24.40 14.30 0.03
C MET A 170 23.41 15.10 0.88
N LYS A 171 23.76 15.44 2.12
CA LYS A 171 22.88 16.19 3.03
C LYS A 171 22.35 17.44 2.35
N ASP A 172 21.03 17.62 2.45
CA ASP A 172 20.25 18.75 1.93
C ASP A 172 20.31 18.93 0.39
N TYR A 173 20.96 18.01 -0.33
CA TYR A 173 21.03 18.07 -1.79
C TYR A 173 19.65 17.79 -2.41
N LYS A 174 19.26 18.56 -3.44
CA LYS A 174 18.00 18.36 -4.19
C LYS A 174 18.26 17.98 -5.64
N PHE A 175 17.66 16.89 -6.09
CA PHE A 175 17.70 16.48 -7.48
C PHE A 175 16.73 17.35 -8.31
N LYS A 176 17.23 18.03 -9.34
CA LYS A 176 16.43 18.96 -10.18
C LYS A 176 15.17 18.35 -10.81
N LYS A 177 15.19 17.03 -11.08
CA LYS A 177 14.09 16.30 -11.74
C LYS A 177 13.19 15.54 -10.77
N VAL A 178 13.28 15.82 -9.47
CA VAL A 178 12.46 15.18 -8.43
C VAL A 178 11.49 16.20 -7.87
N ASN A 179 10.20 15.86 -7.92
CA ASN A 179 9.16 16.62 -7.23
C ASN A 179 9.20 16.30 -5.73
N TYR A 180 9.62 17.27 -4.93
CA TYR A 180 9.64 17.18 -3.47
C TYR A 180 8.42 17.81 -2.81
N THR A 181 7.67 18.61 -3.54
CA THR A 181 6.50 19.35 -3.05
C THR A 181 5.39 19.32 -4.08
N LEU A 182 4.18 19.73 -3.66
CA LEU A 182 3.08 20.10 -4.55
C LEU A 182 3.46 21.21 -5.53
#